data_AF-A0A354C5D4-F1
#
_entry.id   AF-A0A354C5D4-F1
#
_cell.length_a   1.000
_cell.length_b   1.000
_cell.length_c   1.000
_cell.angle_alpha   90.00
_cell.angle_beta   90.00
_cell.angle_gamma   90.00
#
_symmetry.space_group_name_H-M   'P 1'
#
loop_
_entity.id
_entity.type
_entity.pdbx_description
1 polymer ?
#
loop_
_entity_poly.entity_id
_entity_poly.type
_entity_poly.pdbx_seq_one_letter_code
_entity_poly.pdbx_strand_id
1 'polypeptide(L)'
;MTRDEIITQILQFFRKEFEIENPGLDDNLREKHGFDSIDAIELLIKIENLLGSELTQEEKKRAMDIRTINQICDYIESLASVRPAN
;
A
#
# COMPACT_ATOMS: atom_id res chain seq x y z
N MET A 1 -6.16 9.90 -9.39
CA MET A 1 -6.21 9.58 -7.96
C MET A 1 -5.44 10.66 -7.22
N THR A 2 -6.02 11.25 -6.18
CA THR A 2 -5.31 12.17 -5.28
C THR A 2 -4.72 11.40 -4.10
N ARG A 3 -3.72 11.99 -3.43
CA ARG A 3 -3.08 11.40 -2.25
C ARG A 3 -4.09 11.07 -1.15
N ASP A 4 -5.02 11.98 -0.88
CA ASP A 4 -6.08 11.80 0.11
C ASP A 4 -6.99 10.61 -0.19
N GLU A 5 -7.31 10.38 -1.47
CA GLU A 5 -8.08 9.19 -1.89
C GLU A 5 -7.31 7.90 -1.62
N ILE A 6 -6.00 7.89 -1.92
CA ILE A 6 -5.14 6.72 -1.68
C ILE A 6 -5.05 6.46 -0.18
N ILE A 7 -4.75 7.47 0.63
CA ILE A 7 -4.67 7.36 2.10
C ILE A 7 -5.98 6.81 2.66
N THR A 8 -7.12 7.38 2.26
CA THR A 8 -8.43 6.94 2.73
C THR A 8 -8.69 5.47 2.42
N GLN A 9 -8.39 5.04 1.18
CA GLN A 9 -8.58 3.65 0.77
C GLN A 9 -7.64 2.68 1.47
N ILE A 10 -6.38 3.07 1.67
CA ILE A 10 -5.39 2.26 2.38
C ILE A 10 -5.75 2.15 3.86
N LEU A 11 -6.12 3.23 4.53
CA LEU A 11 -6.55 3.19 5.93
C LEU A 11 -7.81 2.33 6.11
N GLN A 12 -8.77 2.41 5.19
CA GLN A 12 -9.94 1.54 5.21
C GLN A 12 -9.59 0.06 4.99
N PHE A 13 -8.66 -0.22 4.07
CA PHE A 13 -8.18 -1.57 3.82
C PHE A 13 -7.45 -2.14 5.05
N PHE A 14 -6.51 -1.37 5.61
CA PHE A 14 -5.77 -1.76 6.82
C PHE A 14 -6.69 -2.03 8.01
N ARG A 15 -7.73 -1.22 8.17
CA ARG A 15 -8.72 -1.44 9.22
C ARG A 15 -9.53 -2.72 9.02
N LYS A 16 -9.92 -3.04 7.78
CA LYS A 16 -10.80 -4.17 7.47
C LYS A 16 -10.06 -5.50 7.40
N GLU A 17 -8.91 -5.52 6.75
CA GLU A 17 -8.17 -6.76 6.47
C GLU A 17 -7.13 -7.07 7.55
N PHE A 18 -6.54 -6.04 8.18
CA PHE A 18 -5.45 -6.23 9.15
C PHE A 18 -5.84 -5.83 10.58
N GLU A 19 -7.08 -5.37 10.80
CA GLU A 19 -7.55 -4.87 12.11
C GLU A 19 -6.68 -3.73 12.69
N ILE A 20 -5.96 -3.01 11.82
CA ILE A 20 -5.08 -1.90 12.21
C ILE A 20 -5.90 -0.60 12.21
N GLU A 21 -6.26 -0.13 13.40
CA GLU A 21 -7.02 1.12 13.57
C GLU A 21 -6.10 2.34 13.72
N ASN A 22 -6.27 3.32 12.82
CA ASN A 22 -5.57 4.62 12.83
C ASN A 22 -4.04 4.51 13.04
N PRO A 23 -3.31 3.77 12.19
CA PRO A 23 -1.85 3.76 12.25
C PRO A 23 -1.31 5.17 11.98
N GLY A 24 -0.26 5.58 12.67
CA GLY A 24 0.46 6.79 12.29
C GLY A 24 1.01 6.66 10.87
N LEU A 25 1.00 7.75 10.11
CA LEU A 25 1.44 7.71 8.71
C LEU A 25 2.91 7.31 8.54
N ASP A 26 3.72 7.61 9.56
CA ASP A 26 5.14 7.28 9.66
C ASP A 26 5.43 6.13 10.64
N ASP A 27 4.39 5.47 11.16
CA ASP A 27 4.57 4.32 12.03
C ASP A 27 5.13 3.15 11.25
N ASN A 28 6.12 2.48 11.84
CA ASN A 28 6.62 1.22 11.31
C ASN A 28 5.56 0.14 11.53
N LEU A 29 4.83 -0.18 10.45
CA LEU A 29 3.72 -1.13 10.43
C LEU A 29 4.14 -2.51 10.94
N ARG A 30 5.36 -2.94 10.63
CA ARG A 30 5.87 -4.25 11.06
C ARG A 30 6.14 -4.31 12.56
N GLU A 31 6.75 -3.27 13.10
CA GLU A 31 7.14 -3.24 14.51
C GLU A 31 5.99 -2.88 15.45
N LYS A 32 5.14 -1.92 15.05
CA LYS A 32 4.06 -1.40 15.89
C LYS A 32 2.73 -2.10 15.69
N HIS A 33 2.46 -2.56 14.46
CA HIS A 33 1.15 -3.08 14.07
C HIS A 33 1.19 -4.55 13.64
N GLY A 34 2.35 -5.21 13.78
CA GLY A 34 2.49 -6.63 13.46
C GLY A 34 2.40 -6.97 11.97
N PHE A 35 2.48 -5.97 11.09
CA PHE A 35 2.37 -6.16 9.64
C PHE A 35 3.48 -7.08 9.13
N ASP A 36 3.10 -8.25 8.65
CA ASP A 36 4.02 -9.32 8.28
C ASP A 36 4.17 -9.49 6.75
N SER A 37 4.89 -10.53 6.34
CA SER A 37 5.13 -10.82 4.92
C SER A 37 3.89 -11.28 4.17
N ILE A 38 2.89 -11.84 4.86
CA ILE A 38 1.61 -12.26 4.29
C ILE A 38 0.75 -11.02 4.05
N ASP A 39 0.68 -10.11 5.03
CA ASP A 39 -0.03 -8.84 4.89
C ASP A 39 0.52 -8.00 3.74
N ALA A 40 1.85 -8.03 3.55
CA ALA A 40 2.51 -7.38 2.42
C ALA A 40 2.03 -7.93 1.06
N ILE A 41 1.76 -9.23 0.95
CA ILE A 41 1.24 -9.83 -0.28
C ILE A 41 -0.20 -9.36 -0.54
N GLU A 42 -1.06 -9.36 0.47
CA GLU A 42 -2.44 -8.87 0.37
C GLU A 42 -2.49 -7.39 -0.03
N LEU A 43 -1.59 -6.57 0.53
CA LEU A 43 -1.43 -5.18 0.13
C LEU A 43 -1.05 -5.05 -1.36
N LEU A 44 -0.13 -5.89 -1.85
CA LEU A 44 0.26 -5.86 -3.27
C LEU A 44 -0.93 -6.20 -4.18
N ILE A 45 -1.73 -7.20 -3.81
CA ILE A 45 -2.95 -7.56 -4.55
C ILE A 45 -3.95 -6.40 -4.56
N LYS A 46 -4.11 -5.71 -3.42
CA LYS A 46 -4.96 -4.51 -3.33
C LYS A 46 -4.46 -3.40 -4.27
N ILE A 47 -3.14 -3.18 -4.35
CA ILE A 47 -2.54 -2.19 -5.24
C ILE A 47 -2.74 -2.56 -6.72
N GLU A 48 -2.58 -3.84 -7.08
CA GLU A 48 -2.86 -4.34 -8.44
C GLU A 48 -4.31 -4.08 -8.83
N ASN A 49 -5.26 -4.35 -7.92
CA ASN A 49 -6.68 -4.08 -8.12
C ASN A 49 -7.00 -2.58 -8.23
N LEU A 50 -6.33 -1.73 -7.44
CA LEU A 50 -6.47 -0.27 -7.51
C LEU A 50 -5.99 0.30 -8.85
N LEU A 51 -4.92 -0.27 -9.39
CA LEU A 51 -4.30 0.20 -10.64
C LEU A 51 -4.86 -0.50 -11.88
N GLY A 52 -5.65 -1.56 -11.71
CA GLY A 52 -6.20 -2.37 -12.81
C GLY A 52 -5.13 -3.12 -13.60
N SER A 53 -3.96 -3.35 -13.01
CA SER A 53 -2.80 -3.95 -13.69
C SER A 53 -1.93 -4.72 -12.71
N GLU A 54 -1.37 -5.84 -13.15
CA GLU A 54 -0.39 -6.59 -12.37
C GLU A 54 0.91 -5.81 -12.16
N LEU A 55 1.51 -5.98 -10.98
CA LEU A 55 2.82 -5.44 -10.66
C LEU A 55 3.91 -6.34 -11.25
N THR A 56 4.94 -5.71 -11.81
CA THR A 56 6.15 -6.40 -12.25
C THR A 56 6.96 -6.94 -11.08
N GLN A 57 7.89 -7.85 -11.33
CA GLN A 57 8.78 -8.38 -10.29
C GLN A 57 9.62 -7.30 -9.59
N GLU A 58 10.09 -6.30 -10.33
CA GLU A 58 10.86 -5.18 -9.76
C GLU A 58 10.01 -4.29 -8.85
N GLU A 59 8.75 -4.06 -9.23
CA GLU A 59 7.76 -3.35 -8.41
C GLU A 59 7.46 -4.11 -7.13
N LYS A 60 7.17 -5.42 -7.23
CA LYS A 60 6.95 -6.28 -6.06
C LYS A 60 8.15 -6.25 -5.10
N LYS A 61 9.38 -6.28 -5.64
CA LYS A 61 10.60 -6.17 -4.82
C LYS A 61 10.70 -4.83 -4.11
N ARG A 62 10.41 -3.71 -4.78
CA ARG A 62 10.40 -2.37 -4.16
C ARG A 62 9.38 -2.27 -3.02
N ALA A 63 8.23 -2.92 -3.17
CA ALA A 63 7.23 -2.94 -2.11
C ALA A 63 7.68 -3.68 -0.85
N MET A 64 8.60 -4.64 -0.95
CA MET A 64 9.13 -5.38 0.22
C MET A 64 9.93 -4.52 1.19
N ASP A 65 10.39 -3.34 0.78
CA ASP A 65 11.13 -2.40 1.64
C ASP A 65 10.23 -1.39 2.36
N ILE A 66 8.93 -1.38 2.03
CA ILE A 66 7.96 -0.44 2.59
C ILE A 66 7.63 -0.80 4.05
N ARG A 67 7.64 0.21 4.92
CA ARG A 67 7.41 0.07 6.37
C ARG A 67 6.34 1.00 6.91
N THR A 68 6.00 2.08 6.20
CA THR A 68 5.04 3.09 6.68
C THR A 68 3.91 3.33 5.68
N ILE A 69 2.79 3.87 6.16
CA ILE A 69 1.64 4.22 5.28
C ILE A 69 2.06 5.28 4.26
N ASN A 70 2.87 6.26 4.65
CA ASN A 70 3.39 7.27 3.72
C ASN A 70 4.15 6.63 2.55
N GLN A 71 5.02 5.68 2.83
CA GLN A 71 5.76 4.95 1.79
C GLN A 71 4.85 4.13 0.88
N ILE A 72 3.78 3.53 1.42
CA ILE A 72 2.75 2.84 0.60
C ILE A 72 2.09 3.85 -0.34
N CYS A 73 1.70 5.01 0.17
CA CYS A 73 1.03 6.04 -0.63
C CYS A 73 1.96 6.57 -1.72
N ASP A 74 3.21 6.91 -1.37
CA ASP A 74 4.24 7.36 -2.32
C ASP A 74 4.46 6.31 -3.43
N TYR A 75 4.49 5.04 -3.05
CA TYR A 75 4.65 3.95 -3.99
C TYR A 75 3.47 3.85 -4.96
N ILE A 76 2.23 3.89 -4.46
CA ILE A 76 1.01 3.87 -5.30
C ILE A 76 0.97 5.09 -6.24
N GLU A 77 1.29 6.28 -5.74
CA GLU A 77 1.37 7.50 -6.56
C GLU A 77 2.41 7.38 -7.66
N SER A 78 3.59 6.82 -7.35
CA SER A 78 4.64 6.61 -8.35
C SER A 78 4.18 5.67 -9.46
N LEU A 79 3.43 4.62 -9.13
CA LEU A 79 2.90 3.67 -10.10
C LEU A 79 1.75 4.25 -10.92
N ALA A 80 0.82 4.96 -10.26
CA ALA A 80 -0.31 5.62 -10.92
C ALA A 80 0.17 6.74 -11.86
N SER A 81 1.32 7.37 -11.59
CA SER A 81 1.90 8.36 -12.50
C SER A 81 2.49 7.74 -13.77
N VAL A 82 2.95 6.49 -13.71
CA VAL A 82 3.57 5.78 -14.85
C VAL A 82 2.51 5.03 -15.67
N ARG A 83 1.40 4.61 -15.02
CA ARG A 83 0.29 3.92 -15.64
C ARG A 83 -0.80 4.93 -16.03
N PRO A 84 -1.02 5.22 -17.32
CA PRO A 84 -2.15 6.04 -17.71
C PRO A 84 -3.45 5.35 -17.28
N ALA A 85 -4.32 6.08 -16.61
CA ALA A 85 -5.69 5.65 -16.38
C ALA A 85 -6.34 5.47 -17.76
N ASN A 86 -6.53 4.22 -18.19
CA ASN A 86 -7.35 3.89 -19.35
C ASN A 86 -8.83 3.97 -19.00
#